data_AF-A0A1V5VED1-F1
#
_entry.id   AF-A0A1V5VED1-F1
#
_cell.length_a   1.000
_cell.length_b   1.000
_cell.length_c   1.000
_cell.angle_alpha   90.00
_cell.angle_beta   90.00
_cell.angle_gamma   90.00
#
_symmetry.space_group_name_H-M   'P 1'
#
loop_
_entity.id
_entity.type
_entity.pdbx_description
1 polymer ?
#
loop_
_entity_poly.entity_id
_entity_poly.type
_entity_poly.pdbx_seq_one_letter_code
_entity_poly.pdbx_strand_id
1 'polypeptide(L)'
;MAEGDMKIGMPAESGGGRLDRIKGIYLMSLKGSYEAMGEQMFDLSSGIVGDAMIAYYRNLPERLIAHSFAADISKSLPPMVAGALYSLFNRFASDKGNRFDGFLRAYAAKAGIPPREAANFTLFADSLHYLAGRSFAPMAMPGCSGFFARGSATAGGRCIVGRNFDFFGRGLWDKHQTVLVLNPDDAQSYIWLGALGIPFGAFGINSAGIAVLPFTNFTKDVTVRGRLLYPMIIEIMETAQRLDDVVNIISRGKRTVGLSFLVVDSRARDARVVGFSANRFETLDPKDDVLARTNHYITDQMKEKETAPTAWKRHSNARLSRIYDILQEKHGSLTPEDAVSIMSDNTDPFERRKRVVGDIVAASNNANSLVYLPDEDEIYIASGRFPVCQSDKFLGFKLSALFAGDAAAAPLEKDLPGGGHLNETEREALELYEDAWTKYLDLFDTPEAVKSLRRAAEILPDEPIFHRVAGILLLKKGEFKEALAHLEINAAPNYRQNKLKAESRLWAGRCYDLLGLRDKALEYYKFALALDDPEITPSVRRAIDRPYRKKELNNVEVEFVTGGAIAKYH
;
A
#
# COMPACT_ATOMS: atom_id res chain seq x y z
N MET A 1 -1.94 -5.72 26.83
CA MET A 1 -2.18 -5.46 28.26
C MET A 1 -3.04 -4.21 28.40
N ALA A 2 -4.11 -4.35 29.18
CA ALA A 2 -5.02 -3.34 29.74
C ALA A 2 -5.83 -2.45 28.78
N GLU A 3 -7.12 -2.78 28.68
CA GLU A 3 -8.21 -1.80 28.65
C GLU A 3 -7.94 -0.70 29.69
N GLY A 4 -7.72 0.51 29.20
CA GLY A 4 -7.43 1.69 29.99
C GLY A 4 -7.75 2.94 29.19
N ASP A 5 -8.95 3.47 29.44
CA ASP A 5 -9.34 4.87 29.34
C ASP A 5 -9.28 5.59 27.98
N MET A 6 -10.38 5.47 27.22
CA MET A 6 -11.02 6.70 26.72
C MET A 6 -11.70 7.40 27.90
N LYS A 7 -10.89 8.09 28.72
CA LYS A 7 -11.35 9.15 29.62
C LYS A 7 -10.43 10.35 29.48
N ILE A 8 -10.47 11.00 28.32
CA ILE A 8 -10.05 12.39 28.21
C ILE A 8 -11.14 13.10 27.38
N GLY A 9 -11.70 14.16 27.96
CA GLY A 9 -12.96 14.80 27.57
C GLY A 9 -12.97 15.32 26.13
N MET A 10 -13.45 14.47 25.22
CA MET A 10 -13.65 14.79 23.82
C MET A 10 -15.14 14.82 23.51
N PRO A 11 -15.57 15.64 22.54
CA PRO A 11 -16.94 15.59 22.08
C PRO A 11 -17.20 14.22 21.45
N ALA A 12 -18.06 13.42 22.07
CA ALA A 12 -18.67 12.25 21.41
C ALA A 12 -19.50 12.68 20.20
N GLU A 13 -19.90 13.96 20.14
CA GLU A 13 -20.75 14.57 19.12
C GLU A 13 -20.24 15.97 18.75
N SER A 14 -20.21 16.29 17.46
CA SER A 14 -20.02 17.66 16.96
C SER A 14 -21.03 17.93 15.86
N GLY A 15 -21.83 18.99 15.98
CA GLY A 15 -22.92 19.28 15.04
C GLY A 15 -23.85 18.08 14.89
N GLY A 16 -23.89 17.48 13.69
CA GLY A 16 -24.64 16.26 13.43
C GLY A 16 -23.83 14.97 13.51
N GLY A 17 -22.51 15.06 13.67
CA GLY A 17 -21.58 13.95 13.63
C GLY A 17 -21.34 13.34 15.01
N ARG A 18 -20.89 12.09 15.02
CA ARG A 18 -20.66 11.27 16.21
C ARG A 18 -19.39 10.43 16.08
N LEU A 19 -18.70 10.21 17.19
CA LEU A 19 -17.54 9.32 17.28
C LEU A 19 -17.72 8.31 18.42
N ASP A 20 -17.69 7.03 18.07
CA ASP A 20 -17.69 5.91 19.01
C ASP A 20 -16.40 5.08 18.87
N ARG A 21 -16.17 4.18 19.83
CA ARG A 21 -15.11 3.17 19.75
C ARG A 21 -15.69 1.78 19.96
N ILE A 22 -15.63 0.96 18.93
CA ILE A 22 -16.22 -0.38 18.87
C ILE A 22 -15.14 -1.42 18.63
N LYS A 23 -15.02 -2.41 19.53
CA LYS A 23 -13.97 -3.45 19.50
C LYS A 23 -12.54 -2.90 19.31
N GLY A 24 -12.27 -1.68 19.77
CA GLY A 24 -10.97 -1.00 19.63
C GLY A 24 -10.79 -0.13 18.38
N ILE A 25 -11.69 -0.23 17.41
CA ILE A 25 -11.74 0.57 16.16
C ILE A 25 -12.65 1.78 16.36
N TYR A 26 -12.35 2.90 15.71
CA TYR A 26 -13.22 4.08 15.72
C TYR A 26 -14.39 3.92 14.74
N LEU A 27 -15.60 4.31 15.15
CA LEU A 27 -16.75 4.49 14.27
C LEU A 27 -17.09 5.98 14.25
N MET A 28 -16.78 6.66 13.14
CA MET A 28 -17.06 8.07 12.94
C MET A 28 -18.22 8.20 11.96
N SER A 29 -19.34 8.76 12.43
CA SER A 29 -20.51 9.04 11.58
C SER A 29 -20.64 10.54 11.37
N LEU A 30 -20.62 10.98 10.12
CA LEU A 30 -20.77 12.38 9.71
C LEU A 30 -22.07 12.54 8.93
N LYS A 31 -22.73 13.70 9.05
CA LYS A 31 -23.96 13.99 8.29
C LYS A 31 -24.12 15.47 7.97
N GLY A 32 -24.85 15.75 6.89
CA GLY A 32 -25.14 17.12 6.44
C GLY A 32 -24.44 17.47 5.13
N SER A 33 -24.28 18.77 4.87
CA SER A 33 -23.44 19.24 3.75
C SER A 33 -21.98 18.80 3.91
N TYR A 34 -21.23 18.76 2.82
CA TYR A 34 -19.81 18.41 2.86
C TYR A 34 -18.99 19.36 3.73
N GLU A 35 -19.31 20.65 3.73
CA GLU A 35 -18.70 21.64 4.63
C GLU A 35 -18.95 21.26 6.09
N ALA A 36 -20.22 20.97 6.46
CA ALA A 36 -20.56 20.56 7.82
C ALA A 36 -19.82 19.27 8.22
N MET A 37 -19.76 18.26 7.35
CA MET A 37 -19.02 17.03 7.61
C MET A 37 -17.51 17.29 7.76
N GLY A 38 -16.93 18.25 7.02
CA GLY A 38 -15.53 18.64 7.16
C GLY A 38 -15.22 19.24 8.53
N GLU A 39 -16.09 20.09 9.06
CA GLU A 39 -15.97 20.62 10.43
C GLU A 39 -16.12 19.52 11.48
N GLN A 40 -17.13 18.65 11.32
CA GLN A 40 -17.40 17.54 12.22
C GLN A 40 -16.20 16.60 12.31
N MET A 41 -15.60 16.22 11.18
CA MET A 41 -14.42 15.34 11.17
C MET A 41 -13.27 15.95 11.98
N PHE A 42 -12.99 17.25 11.81
CA PHE A 42 -11.93 17.90 12.56
C PHE A 42 -12.23 17.93 14.06
N ASP A 43 -13.43 18.40 14.44
CA ASP A 43 -13.81 18.55 15.85
C ASP A 43 -13.78 17.18 16.58
N LEU A 44 -14.20 16.11 15.91
CA LEU A 44 -14.24 14.76 16.48
C LEU A 44 -12.86 14.08 16.53
N SER A 45 -11.94 14.39 15.61
CA SER A 45 -10.63 13.71 15.53
C SER A 45 -9.49 14.46 16.23
N SER A 46 -9.53 15.79 16.26
CA SER A 46 -8.40 16.64 16.68
C SER A 46 -7.92 16.38 18.11
N GLY A 47 -8.81 16.06 19.05
CA GLY A 47 -8.39 15.70 20.42
C GLY A 47 -7.71 14.33 20.54
N ILE A 48 -7.81 13.45 19.54
CA ILE A 48 -7.18 12.11 19.52
C ILE A 48 -5.87 12.15 18.74
N VAL A 49 -5.93 12.61 17.49
CA VAL A 49 -4.79 12.58 16.58
C VAL A 49 -3.99 13.88 16.58
N GLY A 50 -4.51 14.96 17.17
CA GLY A 50 -3.91 16.29 17.09
C GLY A 50 -3.58 16.66 15.65
N ASP A 51 -2.37 17.16 15.45
CA ASP A 51 -1.83 17.46 14.13
C ASP A 51 -1.10 16.28 13.48
N ALA A 52 -1.08 15.08 14.09
CA ALA A 52 -0.23 13.98 13.63
C ALA A 52 -0.56 13.56 12.19
N MET A 53 -1.85 13.47 11.84
CA MET A 53 -2.28 13.13 10.49
C MET A 53 -1.96 14.22 9.46
N ILE A 54 -2.17 15.48 9.83
CA ILE A 54 -1.84 16.64 8.99
C ILE A 54 -0.33 16.67 8.74
N ALA A 55 0.48 16.54 9.79
CA ALA A 55 1.94 16.52 9.71
C ALA A 55 2.46 15.31 8.92
N TYR A 56 1.81 14.15 9.05
CA TYR A 56 2.15 12.96 8.26
C TYR A 56 1.99 13.23 6.76
N TYR A 57 0.84 13.72 6.30
CA TYR A 57 0.62 14.02 4.87
C TYR A 57 1.45 15.21 4.37
N ARG A 58 1.72 16.21 5.23
CA ARG A 58 2.62 17.33 4.90
C ARG A 58 4.02 16.83 4.56
N ASN A 59 4.54 15.88 5.34
CA ASN A 59 5.93 15.40 5.22
C ASN A 59 6.08 14.14 4.35
N LEU A 60 4.98 13.46 4.02
CA LEU A 60 5.00 12.22 3.25
C LEU A 60 5.75 12.36 1.90
N PRO A 61 5.53 13.41 1.08
CA PRO A 61 6.28 13.56 -0.18
C PRO A 61 7.80 13.65 0.02
N GLU A 62 8.26 14.33 1.07
CA GLU A 62 9.68 14.42 1.40
C GLU A 62 10.21 13.05 1.84
N ARG A 63 9.54 12.37 2.77
CA ARG A 63 9.96 11.04 3.25
C ARG A 63 10.13 10.03 2.13
N LEU A 64 9.22 10.03 1.15
CA LEU A 64 9.26 9.06 0.05
C LEU A 64 10.42 9.25 -0.94
N ILE A 65 11.02 10.44 -0.99
CA ILE A 65 12.11 10.75 -1.94
C ILE A 65 13.41 11.20 -1.26
N ALA A 66 13.43 11.30 0.07
CA ALA A 66 14.54 11.89 0.82
C ALA A 66 15.86 11.13 0.65
N HIS A 67 15.80 9.83 0.39
CA HIS A 67 16.98 8.98 0.16
C HIS A 67 17.42 8.92 -1.32
N SER A 68 16.58 9.43 -2.23
CA SER A 68 16.77 9.40 -3.68
C SER A 68 17.62 10.56 -4.22
N PHE A 69 17.93 11.55 -3.38
CA PHE A 69 18.82 12.69 -3.68
C PHE A 69 19.94 12.78 -2.64
N ALA A 70 21.06 13.44 -2.99
CA ALA A 70 22.06 13.78 -1.99
C ALA A 70 21.41 14.63 -0.88
N ALA A 71 21.69 14.29 0.39
CA ALA A 71 20.97 14.77 1.58
C ALA A 71 20.82 16.31 1.72
N ASP A 72 21.67 17.09 1.06
CA ASP A 72 21.64 18.56 1.10
C ASP A 72 20.66 19.18 0.07
N ILE A 73 20.25 18.43 -0.96
CA ILE A 73 19.31 18.87 -2.01
C ILE A 73 17.87 18.45 -1.68
N SER A 74 17.70 17.39 -0.88
CA SER A 74 16.40 16.77 -0.61
C SER A 74 15.48 17.55 0.31
N LYS A 75 15.96 18.51 1.11
CA LYS A 75 15.11 19.22 2.10
C LYS A 75 14.25 20.34 1.52
N SER A 76 14.68 20.98 0.42
CA SER A 76 14.00 22.17 -0.14
C SER A 76 13.26 21.89 -1.44
N LEU A 77 13.65 20.86 -2.19
CA LEU A 77 13.06 20.50 -3.49
C LEU A 77 11.66 19.86 -3.40
N PRO A 78 11.36 18.93 -2.47
CA PRO A 78 10.06 18.26 -2.41
C PRO A 78 8.87 19.18 -2.11
N PRO A 79 8.93 20.10 -1.11
CA PRO A 79 7.82 21.03 -0.84
C PRO A 79 7.55 21.97 -2.03
N MET A 80 8.59 22.41 -2.73
CA MET A 80 8.46 23.25 -3.93
C MET A 80 7.79 22.49 -5.08
N VAL A 81 8.20 21.25 -5.35
CA VAL A 81 7.61 20.40 -6.40
C VAL A 81 6.16 20.06 -6.09
N ALA A 82 5.85 19.68 -4.84
CA ALA A 82 4.48 19.42 -4.41
C ALA A 82 3.60 20.67 -4.56
N GLY A 83 4.08 21.85 -4.13
CA GLY A 83 3.36 23.12 -4.30
C GLY A 83 3.14 23.50 -5.77
N ALA A 84 4.11 23.22 -6.64
CA ALA A 84 3.98 23.45 -8.07
C ALA A 84 2.93 22.50 -8.70
N LEU A 85 2.94 21.21 -8.34
CA LEU A 85 1.95 20.24 -8.82
C LEU A 85 0.54 20.56 -8.33
N TYR A 86 0.39 20.89 -7.06
CA TYR A 86 -0.88 21.38 -6.51
C TYR A 86 -1.41 22.55 -7.36
N SER A 87 -0.55 23.54 -7.61
CA SER A 87 -0.91 24.72 -8.41
C SER A 87 -1.26 24.36 -9.86
N LEU A 88 -0.57 23.39 -10.46
CA LEU A 88 -0.85 22.89 -11.81
C LEU A 88 -2.19 22.15 -11.87
N PHE A 89 -2.45 21.20 -10.98
CA PHE A 89 -3.73 20.49 -10.94
C PHE A 89 -4.88 21.45 -10.62
N ASN A 90 -4.70 22.35 -9.65
CA ASN A 90 -5.70 23.36 -9.36
C ASN A 90 -5.90 24.34 -10.54
N ARG A 91 -4.92 24.55 -11.42
CA ARG A 91 -5.13 25.41 -12.59
C ARG A 91 -5.80 24.68 -13.76
N PHE A 92 -5.48 23.40 -13.95
CA PHE A 92 -5.73 22.72 -15.23
C PHE A 92 -6.61 21.47 -15.16
N ALA A 93 -6.84 20.89 -13.99
CA ALA A 93 -7.72 19.72 -13.87
C ALA A 93 -9.14 20.09 -14.33
N SER A 94 -9.74 19.23 -15.15
CA SER A 94 -11.05 19.47 -15.76
C SER A 94 -12.20 19.27 -14.78
N ASP A 95 -11.97 18.51 -13.72
CA ASP A 95 -12.92 18.22 -12.65
C ASP A 95 -12.15 18.07 -11.34
N LYS A 96 -12.55 18.86 -10.35
CA LYS A 96 -11.94 18.92 -9.02
C LYS A 96 -12.88 18.49 -7.90
N GLY A 97 -14.13 18.14 -8.22
CA GLY A 97 -15.14 17.75 -7.21
C GLY A 97 -15.50 18.91 -6.28
N ASN A 98 -16.20 19.92 -6.79
CA ASN A 98 -16.53 21.16 -6.06
C ASN A 98 -17.21 20.91 -4.69
N ARG A 99 -18.01 19.85 -4.53
CA ARG A 99 -18.69 19.51 -3.27
C ARG A 99 -17.69 19.04 -2.20
N PHE A 100 -16.76 18.17 -2.57
CA PHE A 100 -15.74 17.71 -1.63
C PHE A 100 -14.64 18.75 -1.35
N ASP A 101 -14.43 19.72 -2.25
CA ASP A 101 -13.60 20.90 -1.96
C ASP A 101 -14.14 21.69 -0.75
N GLY A 102 -15.47 21.78 -0.60
CA GLY A 102 -16.13 22.36 0.58
C GLY A 102 -15.76 21.66 1.88
N PHE A 103 -15.75 20.32 1.89
CA PHE A 103 -15.29 19.51 3.03
C PHE A 103 -13.86 19.87 3.44
N LEU A 104 -12.94 19.86 2.49
CA LEU A 104 -11.51 20.08 2.76
C LEU A 104 -11.25 21.52 3.21
N ARG A 105 -11.97 22.51 2.68
CA ARG A 105 -11.88 23.91 3.13
C ARG A 105 -12.38 24.09 4.55
N ALA A 106 -13.51 23.48 4.90
CA ALA A 106 -14.08 23.57 6.23
C ALA A 106 -13.17 22.89 7.26
N TYR A 107 -12.66 21.69 6.94
CA TYR A 107 -11.64 21.02 7.73
C TYR A 107 -10.39 21.89 7.92
N ALA A 108 -9.86 22.48 6.83
CA ALA A 108 -8.69 23.34 6.89
C ALA A 108 -8.90 24.59 7.75
N ALA A 109 -10.08 25.22 7.65
CA ALA A 109 -10.44 26.40 8.42
C ALA A 109 -10.46 26.10 9.92
N LYS A 110 -11.05 24.96 10.32
CA LYS A 110 -11.06 24.49 11.71
C LYS A 110 -9.66 24.13 12.22
N ALA A 111 -8.85 23.49 11.38
CA ALA A 111 -7.46 23.17 11.69
C ALA A 111 -6.52 24.40 11.72
N GLY A 112 -6.97 25.57 11.26
CA GLY A 112 -6.11 26.75 11.15
C GLY A 112 -4.99 26.60 10.12
N ILE A 113 -5.16 25.72 9.12
CA ILE A 113 -4.16 25.44 8.08
C ILE A 113 -4.57 26.01 6.71
N PRO A 114 -3.63 26.26 5.80
CA PRO A 114 -3.95 26.64 4.44
C PRO A 114 -4.79 25.55 3.72
N PRO A 115 -5.82 25.88 2.92
CA PRO A 115 -6.65 24.89 2.22
C PRO A 115 -5.87 23.88 1.36
N ARG A 116 -4.74 24.31 0.78
CA ARG A 116 -3.84 23.44 0.00
C ARG A 116 -3.30 22.26 0.82
N GLU A 117 -3.18 22.43 2.13
CA GLU A 117 -2.62 21.42 3.01
C GLU A 117 -3.64 20.31 3.29
N ALA A 118 -4.89 20.65 3.55
CA ALA A 118 -5.98 19.67 3.60
C ALA A 118 -6.18 18.98 2.24
N ALA A 119 -6.02 19.72 1.14
CA ALA A 119 -6.09 19.15 -0.20
C ALA A 119 -5.00 18.12 -0.51
N ASN A 120 -3.90 18.08 0.26
CA ASN A 120 -2.90 17.01 0.12
C ASN A 120 -3.46 15.64 0.47
N PHE A 121 -4.48 15.54 1.33
CA PHE A 121 -5.15 14.27 1.62
C PHE A 121 -5.63 13.60 0.33
N THR A 122 -6.22 14.37 -0.58
CA THR A 122 -6.82 13.82 -1.81
C THR A 122 -5.90 13.92 -3.03
N LEU A 123 -5.05 14.95 -3.11
CA LEU A 123 -4.16 15.17 -4.25
C LEU A 123 -2.83 14.40 -4.18
N PHE A 124 -2.51 13.79 -3.04
CA PHE A 124 -1.27 13.04 -2.88
C PHE A 124 -1.16 11.91 -3.90
N ALA A 125 -2.22 11.11 -4.09
CA ALA A 125 -2.23 10.01 -5.05
C ALA A 125 -2.05 10.49 -6.50
N ASP A 126 -2.74 11.56 -6.91
CA ASP A 126 -2.57 12.17 -8.24
C ASP A 126 -1.14 12.68 -8.45
N SER A 127 -0.58 13.37 -7.45
CA SER A 127 0.77 13.93 -7.52
C SER A 127 1.83 12.84 -7.60
N LEU A 128 1.70 11.81 -6.78
CA LEU A 128 2.58 10.65 -6.75
C LEU A 128 2.59 9.92 -8.10
N HIS A 129 1.42 9.56 -8.61
CA HIS A 129 1.33 8.85 -9.89
C HIS A 129 1.76 9.71 -11.08
N TYR A 130 1.47 11.02 -11.06
CA TYR A 130 1.91 11.92 -12.12
C TYR A 130 3.44 12.03 -12.17
N LEU A 131 4.10 12.18 -11.02
CA LEU A 131 5.55 12.22 -10.93
C LEU A 131 6.19 10.92 -11.38
N ALA A 132 5.74 9.79 -10.82
CA ALA A 132 6.22 8.47 -11.20
C ALA A 132 6.00 8.18 -12.71
N GLY A 133 4.92 8.69 -13.29
CA GLY A 133 4.63 8.60 -14.72
C GLY A 133 5.53 9.45 -15.62
N ARG A 134 5.95 10.63 -15.16
CA ARG A 134 6.79 11.57 -15.94
C ARG A 134 8.28 11.25 -15.88
N SER A 135 8.75 10.88 -14.71
CA SER A 135 10.16 10.57 -14.45
C SER A 135 10.18 9.71 -13.21
N PHE A 136 10.26 8.39 -13.39
CA PHE A 136 10.27 7.47 -12.27
C PHE A 136 11.52 7.71 -11.41
N ALA A 137 11.37 8.45 -10.33
CA ALA A 137 12.37 8.53 -9.28
C ALA A 137 12.25 7.25 -8.44
N PRO A 138 13.36 6.60 -8.06
CA PRO A 138 13.33 5.58 -7.02
C PRO A 138 12.62 6.17 -5.79
N MET A 139 11.59 5.50 -5.28
CA MET A 139 10.83 5.95 -4.12
C MET A 139 10.16 4.75 -3.47
N ALA A 140 9.83 4.89 -2.18
CA ALA A 140 9.05 3.85 -1.50
C ALA A 140 7.66 3.73 -2.12
N MET A 141 7.18 2.51 -2.35
CA MET A 141 5.98 2.24 -3.15
C MET A 141 4.81 1.68 -2.32
N PRO A 142 3.60 2.28 -2.39
CA PRO A 142 2.41 1.69 -1.79
C PRO A 142 1.92 0.49 -2.61
N GLY A 143 1.46 -0.55 -1.91
CA GLY A 143 1.00 -1.83 -2.46
C GLY A 143 -0.44 -2.13 -2.09
N CYS A 144 -1.07 -3.03 -2.84
CA CYS A 144 -2.43 -3.46 -2.61
C CYS A 144 -2.59 -4.89 -3.12
N SER A 145 -3.31 -5.73 -2.37
CA SER A 145 -3.79 -7.04 -2.83
C SER A 145 -5.28 -7.17 -2.55
N GLY A 146 -6.01 -7.86 -3.42
CA GLY A 146 -7.39 -8.20 -3.13
C GLY A 146 -7.97 -9.19 -4.13
N PHE A 147 -9.03 -9.85 -3.71
CA PHE A 147 -9.74 -10.83 -4.52
C PHE A 147 -11.24 -10.81 -4.23
N PHE A 148 -11.98 -11.36 -5.18
CA PHE A 148 -13.39 -11.68 -5.14
C PHE A 148 -13.56 -13.14 -5.54
N ALA A 149 -14.42 -13.86 -4.83
CA ALA A 149 -14.82 -15.23 -5.17
C ALA A 149 -16.33 -15.40 -4.90
N ARG A 150 -17.02 -16.20 -5.70
CA ARG A 150 -18.45 -16.52 -5.52
C ARG A 150 -18.78 -17.94 -5.94
N GLY A 151 -20.06 -18.32 -5.82
CA GLY A 151 -20.64 -19.40 -6.63
C GLY A 151 -19.85 -20.70 -6.57
N SER A 152 -19.44 -21.22 -7.73
CA SER A 152 -18.72 -22.49 -7.80
C SER A 152 -17.35 -22.48 -7.12
N ALA A 153 -16.76 -21.31 -6.86
CA ALA A 153 -15.45 -21.19 -6.23
C ALA A 153 -15.48 -21.30 -4.70
N THR A 154 -16.63 -21.11 -4.05
CA THR A 154 -16.72 -20.98 -2.58
C THR A 154 -17.60 -22.04 -1.93
N ALA A 155 -17.30 -22.35 -0.68
CA ALA A 155 -18.13 -23.26 0.11
C ALA A 155 -19.53 -22.68 0.30
N GLY A 156 -20.54 -23.36 -0.26
CA GLY A 156 -21.94 -22.93 -0.19
C GLY A 156 -22.32 -21.82 -1.16
N GLY A 157 -21.45 -21.44 -2.10
CA GLY A 157 -21.75 -20.46 -3.13
C GLY A 157 -21.73 -19.00 -2.69
N ARG A 158 -21.20 -18.71 -1.49
CA ARG A 158 -21.12 -17.38 -0.87
C ARG A 158 -20.19 -16.42 -1.62
N CYS A 159 -20.49 -15.13 -1.60
CA CYS A 159 -19.56 -14.10 -2.06
C CYS A 159 -18.53 -13.80 -0.97
N ILE A 160 -17.25 -13.83 -1.32
CA ILE A 160 -16.14 -13.58 -0.40
C ILE A 160 -15.19 -12.59 -1.05
N VAL A 161 -14.87 -11.51 -0.33
CA VAL A 161 -13.94 -10.47 -0.78
C VAL A 161 -12.82 -10.34 0.24
N GLY A 162 -11.57 -10.41 -0.21
CA GLY A 162 -10.39 -10.15 0.62
C GLY A 162 -9.65 -8.90 0.16
N ARG A 163 -9.12 -8.12 1.10
CA ARG A 163 -8.40 -6.87 0.80
C ARG A 163 -7.27 -6.61 1.78
N ASN A 164 -6.05 -6.44 1.25
CA ASN A 164 -4.89 -5.86 1.91
C ASN A 164 -4.55 -4.51 1.31
N PHE A 165 -4.47 -3.46 2.12
CA PHE A 165 -3.98 -2.13 1.76
C PHE A 165 -2.61 -1.89 2.39
N ASP A 166 -1.60 -1.84 1.53
CA ASP A 166 -0.20 -1.74 1.93
C ASP A 166 0.27 -0.30 1.75
N PHE A 167 0.38 0.42 2.86
CA PHE A 167 0.60 1.85 2.89
C PHE A 167 1.55 2.24 4.02
N PHE A 168 2.16 3.41 3.89
CA PHE A 168 3.07 3.92 4.93
C PHE A 168 2.29 4.40 6.16
N GLY A 169 3.00 4.68 7.24
CA GLY A 169 2.40 5.24 8.46
C GLY A 169 2.14 4.22 9.55
N ARG A 170 3.10 3.30 9.74
CA ARG A 170 3.21 2.49 10.95
C ARG A 170 3.14 3.38 12.19
N GLY A 171 2.34 2.97 13.18
CA GLY A 171 2.06 3.73 14.39
C GLY A 171 1.03 4.84 14.22
N LEU A 172 0.53 5.11 13.01
CA LEU A 172 -0.56 6.05 12.74
C LEU A 172 -1.79 5.33 12.19
N TRP A 173 -1.66 4.59 11.09
CA TRP A 173 -2.80 3.92 10.45
C TRP A 173 -3.34 2.75 11.26
N ASP A 174 -2.45 1.91 11.81
CA ASP A 174 -2.80 0.77 12.65
C ASP A 174 -3.37 1.19 14.01
N LYS A 175 -2.89 2.30 14.58
CA LYS A 175 -3.40 2.81 15.87
C LYS A 175 -4.72 3.56 15.78
N HIS A 176 -5.04 4.11 14.62
CA HIS A 176 -6.19 4.98 14.42
C HIS A 176 -7.18 4.42 13.40
N GLN A 177 -7.26 3.09 13.25
CA GLN A 177 -8.22 2.42 12.35
C GLN A 177 -9.65 2.93 12.58
N THR A 178 -10.31 3.34 11.50
CA THR A 178 -11.62 4.00 11.56
C THR A 178 -12.55 3.49 10.47
N VAL A 179 -13.79 3.17 10.86
CA VAL A 179 -14.96 3.12 9.99
C VAL A 179 -15.56 4.52 9.92
N LEU A 180 -15.43 5.17 8.78
CA LEU A 180 -15.95 6.51 8.52
C LEU A 180 -17.24 6.41 7.70
N VAL A 181 -18.37 6.75 8.29
CA VAL A 181 -19.69 6.79 7.64
C VAL A 181 -20.01 8.23 7.27
N LEU A 182 -20.31 8.50 6.01
CA LEU A 182 -20.75 9.82 5.54
C LEU A 182 -22.19 9.74 5.06
N ASN A 183 -23.01 10.67 5.54
CA ASN A 183 -24.43 10.81 5.20
C ASN A 183 -24.68 12.21 4.62
N PRO A 184 -24.30 12.45 3.34
CA PRO A 184 -24.58 13.72 2.67
C PRO A 184 -26.09 13.94 2.50
N ASP A 185 -26.56 15.19 2.59
CA ASP A 185 -28.00 15.53 2.52
C ASP A 185 -28.64 15.21 1.16
N ASP A 186 -27.86 15.26 0.09
CA ASP A 186 -28.31 15.25 -1.31
C ASP A 186 -27.65 14.14 -2.14
N ALA A 187 -27.09 13.11 -1.51
CA ALA A 187 -26.46 11.97 -2.18
C ALA A 187 -26.57 10.67 -1.36
N GLN A 188 -26.12 9.55 -1.93
CA GLN A 188 -26.07 8.28 -1.19
C GLN A 188 -25.08 8.38 -0.01
N SER A 189 -25.45 7.75 1.11
CA SER A 189 -24.50 7.47 2.19
C SER A 189 -23.44 6.47 1.76
N TYR A 190 -22.23 6.62 2.29
CA TYR A 190 -21.13 5.70 2.02
C TYR A 190 -20.17 5.57 3.22
N ILE A 191 -19.44 4.47 3.24
CA ILE A 191 -18.45 4.14 4.26
C ILE A 191 -17.05 4.16 3.64
N TRP A 192 -16.07 4.62 4.41
CA TRP A 192 -14.64 4.41 4.19
C TRP A 192 -14.01 3.66 5.37
N LEU A 193 -13.15 2.69 5.07
CA LEU A 193 -12.28 2.05 6.05
C LEU A 193 -10.88 2.62 5.94
N GLY A 194 -10.46 3.42 6.91
CA GLY A 194 -9.21 4.16 6.85
C GLY A 194 -8.64 4.46 8.23
N ALA A 195 -8.07 5.65 8.40
CA ALA A 195 -7.52 6.13 9.65
C ALA A 195 -8.23 7.40 10.13
N LEU A 196 -8.28 7.61 11.44
CA LEU A 196 -9.03 8.69 12.07
C LEU A 196 -8.53 10.05 11.60
N GLY A 197 -9.45 10.94 11.20
CA GLY A 197 -9.12 12.27 10.67
C GLY A 197 -8.67 12.29 9.21
N ILE A 198 -8.67 11.13 8.53
CA ILE A 198 -8.43 11.03 7.09
C ILE A 198 -9.76 10.73 6.39
N PRO A 199 -10.17 11.51 5.37
CA PRO A 199 -11.49 11.35 4.78
C PRO A 199 -11.55 10.28 3.67
N PHE A 200 -10.60 9.36 3.66
CA PHE A 200 -10.51 8.30 2.65
C PHE A 200 -9.80 7.08 3.21
N GLY A 201 -9.89 5.95 2.50
CA GLY A 201 -9.40 4.69 3.03
C GLY A 201 -9.10 3.61 2.00
N ALA A 202 -8.83 2.42 2.53
CA ALA A 202 -8.44 1.20 1.82
C ALA A 202 -9.59 0.57 1.01
N PHE A 203 -10.81 0.79 1.47
CA PHE A 203 -12.06 0.20 1.00
C PHE A 203 -13.18 1.22 1.23
N GLY A 204 -14.01 1.43 0.21
CA GLY A 204 -15.23 2.22 0.34
C GLY A 204 -16.43 1.46 -0.18
N ILE A 205 -17.61 1.68 0.40
CA ILE A 205 -18.87 1.08 -0.06
C ILE A 205 -20.01 2.07 0.11
N ASN A 206 -20.89 2.18 -0.87
CA ASN A 206 -22.09 3.02 -0.78
C ASN A 206 -23.34 2.23 -0.37
N SER A 207 -24.42 2.95 -0.04
CA SER A 207 -25.69 2.34 0.40
C SER A 207 -26.40 1.52 -0.69
N ALA A 208 -26.01 1.66 -1.97
CA ALA A 208 -26.44 0.76 -3.04
C ALA A 208 -25.70 -0.60 -3.04
N GLY A 209 -24.63 -0.76 -2.25
CA GLY A 209 -23.84 -2.00 -2.20
C GLY A 209 -22.71 -2.04 -3.23
N ILE A 210 -22.27 -0.89 -3.74
CA ILE A 210 -21.10 -0.79 -4.63
C ILE A 210 -19.85 -0.54 -3.79
N ALA A 211 -19.02 -1.57 -3.65
CA ALA A 211 -17.72 -1.46 -3.00
C ALA A 211 -16.61 -1.13 -4.00
N VAL A 212 -15.68 -0.26 -3.63
CA VAL A 212 -14.51 0.13 -4.43
C VAL A 212 -13.24 -0.09 -3.61
N LEU A 213 -12.34 -0.90 -4.17
CA LEU A 213 -11.02 -1.19 -3.61
C LEU A 213 -9.96 -0.60 -4.55
N PRO A 214 -9.26 0.47 -4.16
CA PRO A 214 -8.23 1.10 -5.00
C PRO A 214 -6.89 0.36 -5.00
N PHE A 215 -6.27 0.24 -6.18
CA PHE A 215 -4.96 -0.35 -6.41
C PHE A 215 -4.05 0.63 -7.17
N THR A 216 -2.88 0.89 -6.61
CA THR A 216 -1.83 1.69 -7.26
C THR A 216 -1.33 0.99 -8.51
N ASN A 217 -1.37 1.67 -9.67
CA ASN A 217 -0.85 1.17 -10.95
C ASN A 217 -0.17 2.29 -11.73
N PHE A 218 1.14 2.39 -11.60
CA PHE A 218 1.90 3.46 -12.25
C PHE A 218 1.91 3.34 -13.78
N THR A 219 1.69 4.46 -14.45
CA THR A 219 1.62 4.55 -15.92
C THR A 219 2.37 5.78 -16.43
N LYS A 220 2.97 5.67 -17.62
CA LYS A 220 3.58 6.81 -18.33
C LYS A 220 2.54 7.70 -19.03
N ASP A 221 1.30 7.22 -19.16
CA ASP A 221 0.17 7.96 -19.73
C ASP A 221 -0.53 8.80 -18.65
N VAL A 222 0.01 10.00 -18.39
CA VAL A 222 -0.43 10.93 -17.34
C VAL A 222 -0.63 12.36 -17.88
N THR A 223 -1.55 13.12 -17.27
CA THR A 223 -1.84 14.52 -17.63
C THR A 223 -2.33 15.33 -16.42
N VAL A 224 -2.10 16.64 -16.43
CA VAL A 224 -2.70 17.57 -15.45
C VAL A 224 -4.08 18.09 -15.88
N ARG A 225 -4.51 17.77 -17.11
CA ARG A 225 -5.76 18.28 -17.74
C ARG A 225 -6.91 17.27 -17.74
N GLY A 226 -6.93 16.36 -16.77
CA GLY A 226 -7.96 15.34 -16.63
C GLY A 226 -8.78 15.52 -15.37
N ARG A 227 -9.71 14.59 -15.15
CA ARG A 227 -10.44 14.42 -13.89
C ARG A 227 -9.52 13.84 -12.83
N LEU A 228 -9.51 14.45 -11.64
CA LEU A 228 -8.74 13.96 -10.50
C LEU A 228 -9.30 12.64 -9.97
N LEU A 229 -8.45 11.85 -9.31
CA LEU A 229 -8.81 10.54 -8.79
C LEU A 229 -9.95 10.62 -7.76
N TYR A 230 -9.78 11.47 -6.75
CA TYR A 230 -10.67 11.48 -5.61
C TYR A 230 -12.10 11.98 -5.94
N PRO A 231 -12.29 13.07 -6.71
CA PRO A 231 -13.63 13.45 -7.19
C PRO A 231 -14.37 12.34 -7.94
N MET A 232 -13.64 11.54 -8.72
CA MET A 232 -14.22 10.40 -9.45
C MET A 232 -14.69 9.30 -8.49
N ILE A 233 -13.92 9.02 -7.44
CA ILE A 233 -14.31 8.09 -6.39
C ILE A 233 -15.54 8.60 -5.63
N ILE A 234 -15.59 9.89 -5.29
CA ILE A 234 -16.76 10.48 -4.63
C ILE A 234 -18.00 10.38 -5.52
N GLU A 235 -17.90 10.70 -6.82
CA GLU A 235 -19.03 10.52 -7.73
C GLU A 235 -19.52 9.06 -7.76
N ILE A 236 -18.60 8.08 -7.75
CA ILE A 236 -18.96 6.67 -7.66
C ILE A 236 -19.72 6.40 -6.36
N MET A 237 -19.19 6.83 -5.22
CA MET A 237 -19.83 6.61 -3.91
C MET A 237 -21.22 7.24 -3.84
N GLU A 238 -21.38 8.45 -4.37
CA GLU A 238 -22.63 9.21 -4.31
C GLU A 238 -23.71 8.69 -5.26
N THR A 239 -23.33 8.12 -6.42
CA THR A 239 -24.27 7.93 -7.53
C THR A 239 -24.34 6.52 -8.10
N ALA A 240 -23.30 5.70 -7.99
CA ALA A 240 -23.28 4.39 -8.63
C ALA A 240 -24.25 3.41 -7.93
N GLN A 241 -24.98 2.63 -8.73
CA GLN A 241 -25.89 1.60 -8.21
C GLN A 241 -25.58 0.19 -8.77
N ARG A 242 -24.71 0.12 -9.79
CA ARG A 242 -24.27 -1.11 -10.46
C ARG A 242 -22.87 -0.93 -11.04
N LEU A 243 -22.21 -2.04 -11.36
CA LEU A 243 -20.84 -2.05 -11.93
C LEU A 243 -20.69 -1.15 -13.16
N ASP A 244 -21.68 -1.12 -14.05
CA ASP A 244 -21.62 -0.33 -15.28
C ASP A 244 -21.62 1.19 -15.03
N ASP A 245 -22.24 1.66 -13.94
CA ASP A 245 -22.18 3.08 -13.58
C ASP A 245 -20.74 3.48 -13.26
N VAL A 246 -20.00 2.59 -12.58
CA VAL A 246 -18.58 2.81 -12.25
C VAL A 246 -17.72 2.83 -13.50
N VAL A 247 -17.93 1.90 -14.43
CA VAL A 247 -17.24 1.89 -15.73
C VAL A 247 -17.53 3.18 -16.50
N ASN A 248 -18.78 3.62 -16.53
CA ASN A 248 -19.19 4.86 -17.20
C ASN A 248 -18.52 6.09 -16.57
N ILE A 249 -18.49 6.20 -15.25
CA ILE A 249 -17.85 7.33 -14.55
C ILE A 249 -16.34 7.39 -14.86
N ILE A 250 -15.64 6.25 -14.80
CA ILE A 250 -14.19 6.18 -15.03
C ILE A 250 -13.85 6.42 -16.51
N SER A 251 -14.64 5.87 -17.43
CA SER A 251 -14.41 6.01 -18.87
C SER A 251 -14.83 7.40 -19.41
N ARG A 252 -15.58 8.19 -18.62
CA ARG A 252 -16.03 9.53 -19.01
C ARG A 252 -14.87 10.54 -19.06
N GLY A 253 -14.31 10.66 -20.26
CA GLY A 253 -13.29 11.66 -20.57
C GLY A 253 -11.89 11.26 -20.09
N LYS A 254 -11.01 12.28 -20.01
CA LYS A 254 -9.62 12.08 -19.59
C LYS A 254 -9.51 12.09 -18.08
N ARG A 255 -8.65 11.23 -17.55
CA ARG A 255 -8.26 11.21 -16.13
C ARG A 255 -6.85 11.80 -16.02
N THR A 256 -6.42 12.12 -14.82
CA THR A 256 -5.09 12.67 -14.57
C THR A 256 -4.00 11.60 -14.58
N VAL A 257 -4.27 10.48 -13.91
CA VAL A 257 -3.29 9.41 -13.63
C VAL A 257 -3.89 8.02 -13.83
N GLY A 258 -3.12 6.98 -13.52
CA GLY A 258 -3.59 5.60 -13.62
C GLY A 258 -3.57 4.82 -12.32
N LEU A 259 -4.63 4.05 -12.10
CA LEU A 259 -4.89 3.15 -10.99
C LEU A 259 -5.78 2.00 -11.50
N SER A 260 -6.10 1.04 -10.64
CA SER A 260 -7.22 0.13 -10.86
C SER A 260 -8.16 0.12 -9.67
N PHE A 261 -9.44 -0.08 -9.92
CA PHE A 261 -10.43 -0.39 -8.89
C PHE A 261 -10.90 -1.82 -9.07
N LEU A 262 -10.80 -2.65 -8.02
CA LEU A 262 -11.65 -3.84 -7.92
C LEU A 262 -12.97 -3.38 -7.33
N VAL A 263 -14.03 -3.50 -8.11
CA VAL A 263 -15.38 -3.05 -7.77
C VAL A 263 -16.21 -4.29 -7.49
N VAL A 264 -16.97 -4.30 -6.41
CA VAL A 264 -17.91 -5.37 -6.07
C VAL A 264 -19.31 -4.79 -6.01
N ASP A 265 -20.25 -5.47 -6.63
CA ASP A 265 -21.68 -5.19 -6.55
C ASP A 265 -22.32 -6.29 -5.70
N SER A 266 -22.62 -5.94 -4.45
CA SER A 266 -23.14 -6.87 -3.45
C SER A 266 -24.51 -7.44 -3.86
N ARG A 267 -25.34 -6.67 -4.57
CA ARG A 267 -26.68 -7.09 -4.97
C ARG A 267 -26.63 -8.00 -6.19
N ALA A 268 -25.81 -7.65 -7.18
CA ALA A 268 -25.58 -8.48 -8.35
C ALA A 268 -24.74 -9.72 -8.05
N ARG A 269 -24.11 -9.78 -6.87
CA ARG A 269 -23.16 -10.83 -6.47
C ARG A 269 -22.05 -10.95 -7.51
N ASP A 270 -21.56 -9.81 -8.00
CA ASP A 270 -20.61 -9.72 -9.10
C ASP A 270 -19.50 -8.71 -8.81
N ALA A 271 -18.43 -8.80 -9.58
CA ALA A 271 -17.30 -7.90 -9.45
C ALA A 271 -16.73 -7.52 -10.82
N ARG A 272 -15.99 -6.42 -10.86
CA ARG A 272 -15.23 -6.02 -12.05
C ARG A 272 -14.00 -5.26 -11.62
N VAL A 273 -12.86 -5.56 -12.23
CA VAL A 273 -11.71 -4.67 -12.17
C VAL A 273 -11.82 -3.64 -13.27
N VAL A 274 -11.71 -2.36 -12.94
CA VAL A 274 -11.56 -1.26 -13.90
C VAL A 274 -10.18 -0.63 -13.72
N GLY A 275 -9.24 -1.00 -14.59
CA GLY A 275 -7.91 -0.39 -14.66
C GLY A 275 -7.90 0.79 -15.61
N PHE A 276 -7.23 1.89 -15.30
CA PHE A 276 -7.23 3.07 -16.16
C PHE A 276 -5.91 3.84 -16.12
N SER A 277 -5.61 4.59 -17.18
CA SER A 277 -4.54 5.60 -17.30
C SER A 277 -5.16 6.95 -17.69
N ALA A 278 -4.40 8.00 -18.03
CA ALA A 278 -5.02 9.26 -18.46
C ALA A 278 -5.98 9.11 -19.66
N ASN A 279 -5.65 8.26 -20.65
CA ASN A 279 -6.39 8.15 -21.91
C ASN A 279 -6.88 6.73 -22.27
N ARG A 280 -6.57 5.71 -21.46
CA ARG A 280 -6.98 4.30 -21.70
C ARG A 280 -7.60 3.68 -20.44
N PHE A 281 -8.32 2.58 -20.63
CA PHE A 281 -8.83 1.76 -19.54
C PHE A 281 -8.99 0.31 -19.99
N GLU A 282 -9.03 -0.60 -19.02
CA GLU A 282 -9.33 -2.02 -19.17
C GLU A 282 -10.45 -2.40 -18.19
N THR A 283 -11.23 -3.40 -18.56
CA THR A 283 -12.19 -4.07 -17.67
C THR A 283 -11.86 -5.55 -17.61
N LEU A 284 -11.88 -6.13 -16.41
CA LEU A 284 -11.73 -7.56 -16.20
C LEU A 284 -12.90 -8.07 -15.37
N ASP A 285 -13.56 -9.10 -15.86
CA ASP A 285 -14.64 -9.80 -15.19
C ASP A 285 -14.13 -11.07 -14.50
N PRO A 286 -14.87 -11.62 -13.52
CA PRO A 286 -14.53 -12.89 -12.90
C PRO A 286 -14.47 -14.02 -13.93
N LYS A 287 -13.50 -14.91 -13.75
CA LYS A 287 -13.35 -16.16 -14.51
C LYS A 287 -13.37 -17.30 -13.51
N ASP A 288 -14.12 -18.35 -13.82
CA ASP A 288 -14.34 -19.49 -12.92
C ASP A 288 -14.77 -19.05 -11.51
N ASP A 289 -15.65 -18.05 -11.48
CA ASP A 289 -16.17 -17.37 -10.29
C ASP A 289 -15.14 -16.68 -9.38
N VAL A 290 -13.93 -16.42 -9.87
CA VAL A 290 -12.89 -15.68 -9.13
C VAL A 290 -12.34 -14.49 -9.91
N LEU A 291 -11.90 -13.46 -9.17
CA LEU A 291 -11.22 -12.28 -9.71
C LEU A 291 -10.24 -11.72 -8.69
N ALA A 292 -8.99 -11.49 -9.07
CA ALA A 292 -7.98 -10.89 -8.18
C ALA A 292 -7.24 -9.73 -8.84
N ARG A 293 -6.71 -8.83 -8.00
CA ARG A 293 -5.93 -7.67 -8.43
C ARG A 293 -4.79 -7.38 -7.46
N THR A 294 -3.65 -6.98 -8.03
CA THR A 294 -2.53 -6.37 -7.31
C THR A 294 -2.15 -5.05 -7.98
N ASN A 295 -0.87 -4.72 -8.13
CA ASN A 295 -0.39 -3.40 -8.55
C ASN A 295 0.18 -3.37 -9.98
N HIS A 296 -0.38 -4.19 -10.89
CA HIS A 296 -0.03 -4.17 -12.31
C HIS A 296 -1.28 -4.34 -13.20
N TYR A 297 -1.19 -3.91 -14.46
CA TYR A 297 -2.24 -4.10 -15.46
C TYR A 297 -2.14 -5.47 -16.14
N ILE A 298 -3.27 -5.98 -16.64
CA ILE A 298 -3.34 -7.34 -17.20
C ILE A 298 -3.39 -7.33 -18.73
N THR A 299 -4.13 -6.40 -19.33
CA THR A 299 -4.25 -6.34 -20.80
C THR A 299 -2.98 -5.78 -21.43
N ASP A 300 -2.65 -6.25 -22.64
CA ASP A 300 -1.44 -5.81 -23.35
C ASP A 300 -1.41 -4.30 -23.62
N GLN A 301 -2.58 -3.72 -23.94
CA GLN A 301 -2.70 -2.27 -24.15
C GLN A 301 -2.31 -1.47 -22.89
N MET A 302 -2.73 -1.93 -21.71
CA MET A 302 -2.43 -1.24 -20.46
C MET A 302 -1.02 -1.54 -19.95
N LYS A 303 -0.53 -2.77 -20.12
CA LYS A 303 0.87 -3.16 -19.83
C LYS A 303 1.87 -2.31 -20.60
N GLU A 304 1.58 -1.96 -21.85
CA GLU A 304 2.44 -1.09 -22.66
C GLU A 304 2.62 0.31 -22.05
N LYS A 305 1.66 0.78 -21.26
CA LYS A 305 1.72 2.08 -20.57
C LYS A 305 2.30 2.00 -19.17
N GLU A 306 2.38 0.80 -18.59
CA GLU A 306 2.84 0.60 -17.22
C GLU A 306 4.31 1.02 -17.05
N THR A 307 4.56 1.80 -16.00
CA THR A 307 5.91 2.18 -15.60
C THR A 307 6.11 1.83 -14.14
N ALA A 308 6.97 0.86 -13.85
CA ALA A 308 7.32 0.50 -12.49
C ALA A 308 8.69 -0.19 -12.47
N PRO A 309 9.45 -0.06 -11.36
CA PRO A 309 10.69 -0.77 -11.18
C PRO A 309 10.47 -2.26 -11.28
N THR A 310 11.47 -2.92 -11.81
CA THR A 310 11.47 -4.36 -12.00
C THR A 310 11.22 -5.15 -10.71
N ALA A 311 11.78 -4.69 -9.57
CA ALA A 311 11.53 -5.29 -8.27
C ALA A 311 10.04 -5.18 -7.86
N TRP A 312 9.43 -4.02 -8.10
CA TRP A 312 8.01 -3.78 -7.82
C TRP A 312 7.09 -4.63 -8.70
N LYS A 313 7.37 -4.69 -10.00
CA LYS A 313 6.62 -5.56 -10.94
C LYS A 313 6.69 -7.02 -10.51
N ARG A 314 7.88 -7.51 -10.14
CA ARG A 314 8.05 -8.87 -9.64
C ARG A 314 7.21 -9.12 -8.38
N HIS A 315 7.32 -8.24 -7.38
CA HIS A 315 6.57 -8.34 -6.12
C HIS A 315 5.05 -8.36 -6.36
N SER A 316 4.55 -7.47 -7.23
CA SER A 316 3.14 -7.41 -7.63
C SER A 316 2.66 -8.69 -8.34
N ASN A 317 3.48 -9.26 -9.22
CA ASN A 317 3.19 -10.52 -9.90
C ASN A 317 3.24 -11.73 -8.95
N ALA A 318 4.20 -11.77 -8.02
CA ALA A 318 4.29 -12.82 -7.01
C ALA A 318 3.01 -12.90 -6.19
N ARG A 319 2.57 -11.78 -5.63
CA ARG A 319 1.33 -11.71 -4.84
C ARG A 319 0.11 -12.15 -5.64
N LEU A 320 -0.02 -11.71 -6.89
CA LEU A 320 -1.16 -12.10 -7.73
C LEU A 320 -1.14 -13.61 -8.03
N SER A 321 0.02 -14.16 -8.41
CA SER A 321 0.19 -15.59 -8.65
C SER A 321 -0.17 -16.39 -7.41
N ARG A 322 0.33 -16.00 -6.24
CA ARG A 322 0.06 -16.71 -4.99
C ARG A 322 -1.41 -16.70 -4.61
N ILE A 323 -2.10 -15.58 -4.81
CA ILE A 323 -3.56 -15.49 -4.60
C ILE A 323 -4.29 -16.48 -5.52
N TYR A 324 -3.97 -16.50 -6.81
CA TYR A 324 -4.61 -17.44 -7.75
C TYR A 324 -4.25 -18.91 -7.46
N ASP A 325 -3.02 -19.21 -7.03
CA ASP A 325 -2.63 -20.57 -6.64
C ASP A 325 -3.54 -21.09 -5.50
N ILE A 326 -3.78 -20.26 -4.48
CA ILE A 326 -4.65 -20.63 -3.35
C ILE A 326 -6.12 -20.69 -3.78
N LEU A 327 -6.60 -19.73 -4.57
CA LEU A 327 -7.98 -19.74 -5.07
C LEU A 327 -8.26 -20.98 -5.93
N GLN A 328 -7.28 -21.43 -6.71
CA GLN A 328 -7.37 -22.66 -7.49
C GLN A 328 -7.34 -23.91 -6.60
N GLU A 329 -6.44 -23.96 -5.61
CA GLU A 329 -6.34 -25.06 -4.64
C GLU A 329 -7.65 -25.24 -3.86
N LYS A 330 -8.30 -24.12 -3.51
CA LYS A 330 -9.51 -24.09 -2.68
C LYS A 330 -10.81 -24.00 -3.47
N HIS A 331 -10.76 -24.07 -4.80
CA HIS A 331 -11.95 -23.91 -5.65
C HIS A 331 -13.06 -24.90 -5.24
N GLY A 332 -14.26 -24.36 -4.99
CA GLY A 332 -15.43 -25.10 -4.50
C GLY A 332 -15.50 -25.30 -2.99
N SER A 333 -14.44 -24.94 -2.26
CA SER A 333 -14.33 -25.11 -0.80
C SER A 333 -13.93 -23.85 -0.04
N LEU A 334 -13.66 -22.74 -0.72
CA LEU A 334 -13.17 -21.51 -0.10
C LEU A 334 -14.12 -20.99 0.99
N THR A 335 -13.60 -20.76 2.19
CA THR A 335 -14.34 -20.21 3.34
C THR A 335 -13.89 -18.79 3.72
N PRO A 336 -14.63 -18.07 4.61
CA PRO A 336 -14.17 -16.80 5.16
C PRO A 336 -12.81 -16.89 5.89
N GLU A 337 -12.53 -17.99 6.59
CA GLU A 337 -11.24 -18.23 7.24
C GLU A 337 -10.12 -18.43 6.22
N ASP A 338 -10.39 -19.09 5.09
CA ASP A 338 -9.43 -19.15 3.99
C ASP A 338 -9.15 -17.75 3.42
N ALA A 339 -10.13 -16.85 3.36
CA ALA A 339 -9.92 -15.47 2.93
C ALA A 339 -8.97 -14.71 3.86
N VAL A 340 -9.11 -14.89 5.17
CA VAL A 340 -8.15 -14.36 6.15
C VAL A 340 -6.77 -14.97 5.90
N SER A 341 -6.69 -16.29 5.73
CA SER A 341 -5.43 -16.99 5.46
C SER A 341 -4.72 -16.48 4.19
N ILE A 342 -5.45 -16.20 3.10
CA ILE A 342 -4.90 -15.61 1.87
C ILE A 342 -4.33 -14.21 2.14
N MET A 343 -5.07 -13.35 2.85
CA MET A 343 -4.61 -11.99 3.18
C MET A 343 -3.42 -11.98 4.14
N SER A 344 -3.25 -13.03 4.94
CA SER A 344 -2.12 -13.21 5.84
C SER A 344 -0.98 -14.07 5.24
N ASP A 345 -1.04 -14.47 3.96
CA ASP A 345 -0.10 -15.48 3.41
C ASP A 345 1.34 -14.96 3.27
N ASN A 346 2.27 -15.78 3.78
CA ASN A 346 3.71 -15.54 3.86
C ASN A 346 4.54 -16.38 2.89
N THR A 347 3.93 -16.97 1.86
CA THR A 347 4.64 -17.84 0.92
C THR A 347 5.13 -17.03 -0.28
N ASP A 348 6.43 -17.07 -0.52
CA ASP A 348 7.02 -16.60 -1.77
C ASP A 348 6.79 -17.67 -2.85
N PRO A 349 5.91 -17.44 -3.85
CA PRO A 349 5.56 -18.45 -4.84
C PRO A 349 6.72 -18.79 -5.79
N PHE A 350 7.67 -17.86 -5.93
CA PHE A 350 8.81 -18.02 -6.82
C PHE A 350 9.93 -18.83 -6.16
N GLU A 351 10.16 -18.58 -4.88
CA GLU A 351 11.14 -19.32 -4.08
C GLU A 351 10.52 -20.55 -3.41
N ARG A 352 9.20 -20.73 -3.53
CA ARG A 352 8.41 -21.85 -2.99
C ARG A 352 8.72 -22.13 -1.53
N ARG A 353 8.80 -21.06 -0.76
CA ARG A 353 9.09 -21.13 0.67
C ARG A 353 8.41 -20.02 1.42
N LYS A 354 8.20 -20.26 2.70
CA LYS A 354 7.77 -19.22 3.63
C LYS A 354 8.86 -18.15 3.78
N ARG A 355 8.41 -16.91 3.95
CA ARG A 355 9.20 -15.72 4.24
C ARG A 355 8.44 -14.77 5.17
N VAL A 356 9.19 -13.92 5.86
CA VAL A 356 8.60 -12.84 6.66
C VAL A 356 8.50 -11.52 5.90
N VAL A 357 9.26 -11.34 4.82
CA VAL A 357 9.31 -10.12 4.00
C VAL A 357 9.57 -10.44 2.52
N GLY A 358 9.30 -9.49 1.62
CA GLY A 358 9.59 -9.60 0.19
C GLY A 358 8.35 -9.94 -0.64
N ASP A 359 8.47 -10.92 -1.54
CA ASP A 359 7.46 -11.26 -2.55
C ASP A 359 6.30 -12.11 -2.01
N ILE A 360 5.59 -11.60 -0.99
CA ILE A 360 4.53 -12.28 -0.24
C ILE A 360 3.25 -11.43 -0.17
N VAL A 361 2.07 -12.07 -0.02
CA VAL A 361 0.77 -11.37 0.02
C VAL A 361 0.62 -10.50 1.27
N ALA A 362 1.09 -11.00 2.41
CA ALA A 362 1.18 -10.25 3.66
C ALA A 362 2.41 -9.32 3.64
N ALA A 363 2.34 -8.25 2.86
CA ALA A 363 3.41 -7.27 2.72
C ALA A 363 3.74 -6.62 4.08
N SER A 364 5.03 -6.32 4.30
CA SER A 364 5.53 -5.72 5.54
C SER A 364 5.05 -4.28 5.78
N ASN A 365 4.35 -3.66 4.82
CA ASN A 365 3.71 -2.37 4.97
C ASN A 365 2.18 -2.44 4.99
N ASN A 366 1.58 -3.59 5.32
CA ASN A 366 0.13 -3.70 5.40
C ASN A 366 -0.46 -2.85 6.54
N ALA A 367 -1.20 -1.81 6.17
CA ALA A 367 -1.81 -0.83 7.07
C ALA A 367 -3.29 -1.12 7.38
N ASN A 368 -3.98 -1.79 6.47
CA ASN A 368 -5.35 -2.26 6.66
C ASN A 368 -5.56 -3.60 5.96
N SER A 369 -6.31 -4.50 6.59
CA SER A 369 -6.69 -5.78 6.01
C SER A 369 -8.13 -6.12 6.40
N LEU A 370 -8.90 -6.68 5.49
CA LEU A 370 -10.30 -7.04 5.72
C LEU A 370 -10.78 -8.22 4.89
N VAL A 371 -11.86 -8.82 5.37
CA VAL A 371 -12.72 -9.76 4.63
C VAL A 371 -14.13 -9.20 4.62
N TYR A 372 -14.75 -9.08 3.45
CA TYR A 372 -16.13 -8.64 3.29
C TYR A 372 -16.98 -9.78 2.73
N LEU A 373 -18.11 -10.05 3.39
CA LEU A 373 -19.06 -11.10 3.08
C LEU A 373 -20.43 -10.44 2.75
N PRO A 374 -20.68 -10.12 1.46
CA PRO A 374 -21.88 -9.41 1.07
C PRO A 374 -23.20 -10.14 1.36
N ASP A 375 -23.21 -11.47 1.23
CA ASP A 375 -24.43 -12.28 1.38
C ASP A 375 -24.91 -12.32 2.85
N GLU A 376 -23.98 -12.13 3.79
CA GLU A 376 -24.22 -12.18 5.23
C GLU A 376 -24.41 -10.80 5.89
N ASP A 377 -24.20 -9.70 5.16
CA ASP A 377 -24.14 -8.33 5.72
C ASP A 377 -22.98 -8.17 6.74
N GLU A 378 -21.85 -8.86 6.50
CA GLU A 378 -20.74 -8.90 7.45
C GLU A 378 -19.44 -8.36 6.85
N ILE A 379 -18.69 -7.61 7.65
CA ILE A 379 -17.33 -7.17 7.34
C ILE A 379 -16.41 -7.44 8.53
N TYR A 380 -15.24 -7.99 8.24
CA TYR A 380 -14.25 -8.40 9.22
C TYR A 380 -12.98 -7.59 9.01
N ILE A 381 -12.55 -6.84 10.01
CA ILE A 381 -11.43 -5.91 9.92
C ILE A 381 -10.29 -6.42 10.80
N ALA A 382 -9.11 -6.64 10.21
CA ALA A 382 -7.92 -7.00 10.97
C ALA A 382 -7.53 -5.86 11.91
N SER A 383 -7.30 -6.16 13.18
CA SER A 383 -6.86 -5.17 14.17
C SER A 383 -5.78 -5.75 15.06
N GLY A 384 -4.71 -4.98 15.24
CA GLY A 384 -3.53 -5.43 15.94
C GLY A 384 -2.29 -4.62 15.58
N ARG A 385 -1.13 -5.24 15.74
CA ARG A 385 0.15 -4.63 15.39
C ARG A 385 0.31 -4.58 13.87
N PHE A 386 0.97 -3.54 13.39
CA PHE A 386 1.49 -3.49 12.03
C PHE A 386 2.51 -4.64 11.80
N PRO A 387 2.47 -5.37 10.67
CA PRO A 387 1.52 -5.24 9.58
C PRO A 387 0.18 -5.91 9.98
N VAL A 388 -0.94 -5.19 9.84
CA VAL A 388 -2.20 -5.58 10.50
C VAL A 388 -2.81 -6.86 9.93
N CYS A 389 -2.48 -7.25 8.70
CA CYS A 389 -2.87 -8.56 8.14
C CYS A 389 -2.30 -9.75 8.93
N GLN A 390 -1.30 -9.56 9.80
CA GLN A 390 -0.76 -10.60 10.70
C GLN A 390 -1.46 -10.65 12.07
N SER A 391 -2.55 -9.89 12.25
CA SER A 391 -3.30 -9.87 13.50
C SER A 391 -3.86 -11.25 13.84
N ASP A 392 -3.99 -11.53 15.14
CA ASP A 392 -4.51 -12.82 15.63
C ASP A 392 -6.01 -13.00 15.41
N LYS A 393 -6.72 -11.91 15.06
CA LYS A 393 -8.16 -11.89 14.78
C LYS A 393 -8.52 -10.85 13.74
N PHE A 394 -9.60 -11.11 13.01
CA PHE A 394 -10.32 -10.12 12.23
C PHE A 394 -11.66 -9.86 12.90
N LEU A 395 -11.86 -8.61 13.31
CA LEU A 395 -13.01 -8.17 14.11
C LEU A 395 -14.25 -8.04 13.23
N GLY A 396 -15.30 -8.77 13.57
CA GLY A 396 -16.55 -8.82 12.80
C GLY A 396 -17.52 -7.70 13.15
N PHE A 397 -18.14 -7.14 12.11
CA PHE A 397 -19.17 -6.10 12.19
C PHE A 397 -20.29 -6.33 11.18
N LYS A 398 -21.53 -5.99 11.55
CA LYS A 398 -22.67 -5.87 10.63
C LYS A 398 -22.56 -4.60 9.81
N LEU A 399 -22.53 -4.72 8.49
CA LEU A 399 -22.36 -3.58 7.60
C LEU A 399 -23.57 -2.63 7.65
N SER A 400 -24.81 -3.14 7.67
CA SER A 400 -26.01 -2.31 7.80
C SER A 400 -26.04 -1.47 9.08
N ALA A 401 -25.59 -2.04 10.21
CA ALA A 401 -25.51 -1.33 11.48
C ALA A 401 -24.38 -0.28 11.49
N LEU A 402 -23.26 -0.54 10.80
CA LEU A 402 -22.23 0.49 10.57
C LEU A 402 -22.80 1.66 9.77
N PHE A 403 -23.56 1.42 8.69
CA PHE A 403 -24.23 2.50 7.94
C PHE A 403 -25.18 3.32 8.80
N ALA A 404 -25.90 2.69 9.73
CA ALA A 404 -26.80 3.37 10.66
C ALA A 404 -26.06 4.16 11.75
N GLY A 405 -24.73 4.02 11.87
CA GLY A 405 -23.97 4.58 12.99
C GLY A 405 -24.32 3.95 14.34
N ASP A 406 -24.88 2.73 14.33
CA ASP A 406 -25.30 2.04 15.55
C ASP A 406 -24.13 1.26 16.17
N ALA A 407 -23.40 1.94 17.06
CA ALA A 407 -22.26 1.37 17.75
C ALA A 407 -22.59 0.15 18.63
N ALA A 408 -23.86 0.01 19.07
CA ALA A 408 -24.28 -1.11 19.90
C ALA A 408 -24.63 -2.34 19.06
N ALA A 409 -25.27 -2.15 17.90
CA ALA A 409 -25.67 -3.24 17.01
C ALA A 409 -24.58 -3.65 15.99
N ALA A 410 -23.58 -2.79 15.75
CA ALA A 410 -22.54 -3.06 14.76
C ALA A 410 -21.63 -4.27 15.09
N PRO A 411 -21.11 -4.45 16.32
CA PRO A 411 -20.25 -5.59 16.63
C PRO A 411 -20.93 -6.95 16.42
N LEU A 412 -20.28 -7.86 15.67
CA LEU A 412 -20.67 -9.27 15.66
C LEU A 412 -20.15 -9.97 16.92
N GLU A 413 -20.91 -10.98 17.36
CA GLU A 413 -20.52 -11.84 18.48
C GLU A 413 -19.26 -12.67 18.15
N LYS A 414 -19.15 -13.12 16.90
CA LYS A 414 -18.04 -13.96 16.44
C LYS A 414 -17.08 -13.18 15.55
N ASP A 415 -15.80 -13.30 15.87
CA ASP A 415 -14.67 -12.84 15.05
C ASP A 415 -14.10 -14.00 14.24
N LEU A 416 -13.43 -13.67 13.13
CA LEU A 416 -12.62 -14.66 12.42
C LEU A 416 -11.24 -14.75 13.08
N PRO A 417 -10.66 -15.97 13.20
CA PRO A 417 -9.27 -16.12 13.62
C PRO A 417 -8.34 -15.49 12.57
N GLY A 418 -7.22 -14.95 13.03
CA GLY A 418 -6.13 -14.51 12.15
C GLY A 418 -5.50 -15.69 11.40
N GLY A 419 -4.78 -15.39 10.32
CA GLY A 419 -4.20 -16.44 9.45
C GLY A 419 -3.14 -17.29 10.13
N GLY A 420 -2.54 -16.82 11.24
CA GLY A 420 -1.64 -17.63 12.07
C GLY A 420 -0.36 -18.12 11.37
N HIS A 421 0.03 -17.49 10.26
CA HIS A 421 1.15 -17.95 9.43
C HIS A 421 2.50 -17.81 10.12
N LEU A 422 2.71 -16.78 10.95
CA LEU A 422 3.98 -16.53 11.62
C LEU A 422 4.00 -17.04 13.07
N ASN A 423 5.09 -17.72 13.43
CA ASN A 423 5.42 -18.06 14.81
C ASN A 423 6.03 -16.85 15.55
N GLU A 424 6.25 -16.98 16.86
CA GLU A 424 6.75 -15.89 17.70
C GLU A 424 8.13 -15.37 17.25
N THR A 425 9.06 -16.26 16.91
CA THR A 425 10.40 -15.91 16.41
C THR A 425 10.35 -15.13 15.10
N GLU A 426 9.50 -15.56 14.17
CA GLU A 426 9.29 -14.89 12.88
C GLU A 426 8.63 -13.52 13.05
N ARG A 427 7.68 -13.39 13.99
CA ARG A 427 7.05 -12.12 14.35
C ARG A 427 8.07 -11.14 14.95
N GLU A 428 8.90 -11.61 15.89
CA GLU A 428 9.96 -10.77 16.49
C GLU A 428 10.95 -10.28 15.43
N ALA A 429 11.38 -11.15 14.52
CA ALA A 429 12.27 -10.78 13.44
C ALA A 429 11.63 -9.77 12.46
N LEU A 430 10.35 -9.94 12.15
CA LEU A 430 9.59 -8.97 11.34
C LEU A 430 9.48 -7.62 12.04
N GLU A 431 9.18 -7.59 13.35
CA GLU A 431 9.07 -6.34 14.11
C GLU A 431 10.37 -5.52 14.09
N LEU A 432 11.53 -6.20 14.17
CA LEU A 432 12.85 -5.59 14.05
C LEU A 432 13.15 -5.11 12.63
N TYR A 433 12.70 -5.83 11.60
CA TYR A 433 12.81 -5.39 10.21
C TYR A 433 12.01 -4.10 9.96
N GLU A 434 10.80 -4.03 10.49
CA GLU A 434 9.96 -2.83 10.39
C GLU A 434 10.52 -1.67 11.21
N ASP A 435 11.10 -1.95 12.39
CA ASP A 435 11.79 -0.94 13.19
C ASP A 435 13.01 -0.38 12.44
N ALA A 436 13.76 -1.24 11.75
CA ALA A 436 14.82 -0.79 10.86
C ALA A 436 14.29 0.12 9.74
N TRP A 437 13.12 -0.22 9.17
CA TRP A 437 12.49 0.61 8.15
C TRP A 437 12.10 1.98 8.73
N THR A 438 11.39 2.04 9.86
CA THR A 438 11.03 3.30 10.52
C THR A 438 12.27 4.16 10.82
N LYS A 439 13.33 3.56 11.37
CA LYS A 439 14.59 4.27 11.63
C LYS A 439 15.22 4.82 10.36
N TYR A 440 15.23 4.05 9.28
CA TYR A 440 15.79 4.47 8.00
C TYR A 440 14.94 5.56 7.32
N LEU A 441 13.64 5.32 7.13
CA LEU A 441 12.76 6.15 6.30
C LEU A 441 12.21 7.36 7.07
N ASP A 442 11.76 7.17 8.31
CA ASP A 442 11.09 8.22 9.08
C ASP A 442 12.06 9.02 9.96
N LEU A 443 13.08 8.36 10.53
CA LEU A 443 14.02 8.99 11.47
C LEU A 443 15.38 9.36 10.84
N PHE A 444 15.63 8.93 9.60
CA PHE A 444 16.90 9.12 8.90
C PHE A 444 18.14 8.58 9.65
N ASP A 445 17.95 7.59 10.53
CA ASP A 445 18.97 6.97 11.36
C ASP A 445 19.40 5.62 10.75
N THR A 446 20.31 5.70 9.77
CA THR A 446 20.85 4.50 9.12
C THR A 446 21.64 3.59 10.08
N PRO A 447 22.49 4.09 11.00
CA PRO A 447 23.16 3.25 12.00
C PRO A 447 22.21 2.39 12.84
N GLU A 448 21.17 2.98 13.44
CA GLU A 448 20.22 2.20 14.24
C GLU A 448 19.36 1.29 13.37
N ALA A 449 19.06 1.67 12.11
CA ALA A 449 18.39 0.78 11.18
C ALA A 449 19.21 -0.49 10.90
N VAL A 450 20.52 -0.35 10.65
CA VAL A 450 21.41 -1.50 10.43
C VAL A 450 21.50 -2.38 11.67
N LYS A 451 21.55 -1.80 12.88
CA LYS A 451 21.54 -2.56 14.14
C LYS A 451 20.27 -3.41 14.29
N SER A 452 19.11 -2.85 13.97
CA SER A 452 17.85 -3.60 13.99
C SER A 452 17.84 -4.74 12.97
N LEU A 453 18.37 -4.53 11.76
CA LEU A 453 18.52 -5.59 10.75
C LEU A 453 19.48 -6.70 11.18
N ARG A 454 20.57 -6.37 11.88
CA ARG A 454 21.47 -7.38 12.45
C ARG A 454 20.75 -8.23 13.47
N ARG A 455 20.00 -7.60 14.37
CA ARG A 455 19.22 -8.34 15.37
C ARG A 455 18.17 -9.23 14.73
N ALA A 456 17.47 -8.76 13.70
CA ALA A 456 16.53 -9.57 12.92
C ALA A 456 17.23 -10.78 12.27
N ALA A 457 18.42 -10.58 11.71
CA ALA A 457 19.24 -11.64 11.12
C ALA A 457 19.83 -12.62 12.15
N GLU A 458 20.10 -12.19 13.38
CA GLU A 458 20.49 -13.10 14.48
C GLU A 458 19.33 -14.03 14.88
N ILE A 459 18.11 -13.50 14.89
CA ILE A 459 16.90 -14.24 15.26
C ILE A 459 16.47 -15.19 14.14
N LEU A 460 16.56 -14.75 12.89
CA LEU A 460 16.17 -15.52 11.72
C LEU A 460 17.30 -15.51 10.66
N PRO A 461 18.38 -16.28 10.89
CA PRO A 461 19.58 -16.25 10.03
C PRO A 461 19.34 -16.78 8.61
N ASP A 462 18.32 -17.61 8.43
CA ASP A 462 17.94 -18.15 7.13
C ASP A 462 17.10 -17.19 6.28
N GLU A 463 16.79 -15.98 6.77
CA GLU A 463 16.14 -14.93 5.97
C GLU A 463 17.18 -14.02 5.31
N PRO A 464 17.54 -14.27 4.04
CA PRO A 464 18.63 -13.56 3.40
C PRO A 464 18.29 -12.11 3.06
N ILE A 465 17.01 -11.71 3.04
CA ILE A 465 16.62 -10.32 2.77
C ILE A 465 17.16 -9.38 3.86
N PHE A 466 17.20 -9.81 5.12
CA PHE A 466 17.75 -8.99 6.21
C PHE A 466 19.21 -8.63 5.96
N HIS A 467 20.00 -9.63 5.55
CA HIS A 467 21.39 -9.44 5.15
C HIS A 467 21.53 -8.57 3.90
N ARG A 468 20.65 -8.73 2.90
CA ARG A 468 20.69 -7.88 1.69
C ARG A 468 20.52 -6.41 2.03
N VAL A 469 19.46 -6.09 2.77
CA VAL A 469 19.11 -4.71 3.12
C VAL A 469 20.21 -4.11 4.01
N ALA A 470 20.69 -4.85 5.02
CA ALA A 470 21.80 -4.40 5.87
C ALA A 470 23.06 -4.12 5.05
N GLY A 471 23.43 -5.03 4.15
CA GLY A 471 24.58 -4.90 3.28
C GLY A 471 24.50 -3.67 2.37
N ILE A 472 23.34 -3.39 1.77
CA ILE A 472 23.17 -2.22 0.89
C ILE A 472 23.21 -0.91 1.70
N LEU A 473 22.62 -0.87 2.90
CA LEU A 473 22.71 0.30 3.78
C LEU A 473 24.17 0.57 4.21
N LEU A 474 24.91 -0.47 4.60
CA LEU A 474 26.33 -0.38 4.94
C LEU A 474 27.19 0.07 3.75
N LEU A 475 26.89 -0.41 2.53
CA LEU A 475 27.51 0.08 1.30
C LEU A 475 27.33 1.60 1.16
N LYS A 476 26.10 2.10 1.30
CA LYS A 476 25.80 3.55 1.21
C LYS A 476 26.54 4.35 2.29
N LYS A 477 26.71 3.80 3.49
CA LYS A 477 27.52 4.40 4.57
C LYS A 477 29.02 4.39 4.32
N GLY A 478 29.51 3.57 3.40
CA GLY A 478 30.94 3.39 3.12
C GLY A 478 31.61 2.33 4.00
N GLU A 479 30.84 1.53 4.73
CA GLU A 479 31.31 0.51 5.68
C GLU A 479 31.49 -0.84 4.94
N PHE A 480 32.36 -0.86 3.93
CA PHE A 480 32.41 -1.92 2.91
C PHE A 480 32.78 -3.31 3.44
N LYS A 481 33.68 -3.41 4.44
CA LYS A 481 34.09 -4.70 5.00
C LYS A 481 32.91 -5.41 5.67
N GLU A 482 32.12 -4.65 6.43
CA GLU A 482 30.94 -5.17 7.10
C GLU A 482 29.79 -5.43 6.12
N ALA A 483 29.62 -4.54 5.13
CA ALA A 483 28.69 -4.76 4.04
C ALA A 483 28.95 -6.10 3.33
N LEU A 484 30.22 -6.41 3.04
CA LEU A 484 30.60 -7.65 2.38
C LEU A 484 30.17 -8.89 3.17
N ALA A 485 30.37 -8.90 4.49
CA ALA A 485 29.98 -10.03 5.34
C ALA A 485 28.48 -10.36 5.20
N HIS A 486 27.63 -9.34 5.21
CA HIS A 486 26.20 -9.53 4.97
C HIS A 486 25.90 -9.94 3.52
N LEU A 487 26.53 -9.32 2.53
CA LEU A 487 26.25 -9.62 1.12
C LEU A 487 26.72 -11.02 0.69
N GLU A 488 27.77 -11.56 1.31
CA GLU A 488 28.18 -12.95 1.11
C GLU A 488 27.17 -13.93 1.69
N ILE A 489 26.66 -13.67 2.90
CA ILE A 489 25.54 -14.45 3.47
C ILE A 489 24.32 -14.36 2.55
N ASN A 490 24.01 -13.18 2.01
CA ASN A 490 22.90 -13.04 1.06
C ASN A 490 23.11 -13.83 -0.26
N ALA A 491 24.35 -14.00 -0.70
CA ALA A 491 24.71 -14.66 -1.96
C ALA A 491 24.97 -16.18 -1.83
N ALA A 492 25.01 -16.69 -0.60
CA ALA A 492 25.22 -18.11 -0.29
C ALA A 492 23.99 -19.00 -0.54
N PRO A 493 22.74 -18.58 -0.23
CA PRO A 493 21.55 -19.39 -0.50
C PRO A 493 21.40 -19.77 -1.97
N ASN A 494 20.94 -20.99 -2.21
CA ASN A 494 20.57 -21.46 -3.54
C ASN A 494 19.14 -21.00 -3.87
N TYR A 495 18.98 -19.71 -4.21
CA TYR A 495 17.68 -19.19 -4.66
C TYR A 495 17.15 -19.98 -5.85
N ARG A 496 15.85 -20.16 -5.93
CA ARG A 496 15.25 -20.86 -7.08
C ARG A 496 15.33 -20.02 -8.34
N GLN A 497 15.11 -18.70 -8.23
CA GLN A 497 15.16 -17.79 -9.37
C GLN A 497 16.59 -17.38 -9.73
N ASN A 498 16.92 -17.50 -11.02
CA ASN A 498 18.16 -16.97 -11.59
C ASN A 498 18.32 -15.47 -11.31
N LYS A 499 17.23 -14.70 -11.35
CA LYS A 499 17.22 -13.28 -11.00
C LYS A 499 17.82 -13.01 -9.61
N LEU A 500 17.33 -13.67 -8.57
CA LEU A 500 17.79 -13.47 -7.19
C LEU A 500 19.22 -13.97 -6.97
N LYS A 501 19.60 -15.07 -7.64
CA LYS A 501 21.00 -15.52 -7.69
C LYS A 501 21.91 -14.46 -8.32
N ALA A 502 21.51 -13.89 -9.46
CA ALA A 502 22.31 -12.91 -10.18
C ALA A 502 22.39 -11.58 -9.40
N GLU A 503 21.28 -11.12 -8.83
CA GLU A 503 21.20 -9.89 -8.05
C GLU A 503 22.05 -9.96 -6.77
N SER A 504 21.95 -11.05 -6.00
CA SER A 504 22.76 -11.22 -4.78
C SER A 504 24.26 -11.22 -5.09
N ARG A 505 24.66 -11.88 -6.18
CA ARG A 505 26.05 -11.90 -6.66
C ARG A 505 26.51 -10.55 -7.19
N LEU A 506 25.65 -9.82 -7.90
CA LEU A 506 25.92 -8.46 -8.35
C LEU A 506 26.23 -7.53 -7.18
N TRP A 507 25.45 -7.57 -6.09
CA TRP A 507 25.71 -6.74 -4.92
C TRP A 507 27.03 -7.09 -4.21
N ALA A 508 27.31 -8.37 -4.00
CA ALA A 508 28.59 -8.80 -3.43
C ALA A 508 29.78 -8.39 -4.33
N GLY A 509 29.67 -8.57 -5.64
CA GLY A 509 30.69 -8.14 -6.60
C GLY A 509 30.94 -6.62 -6.56
N ARG A 510 29.87 -5.82 -6.46
CA ARG A 510 29.99 -4.35 -6.28
C ARG A 510 30.72 -3.98 -5.01
N CYS A 511 30.50 -4.72 -3.92
CA CYS A 511 31.22 -4.52 -2.67
C CYS A 511 32.71 -4.87 -2.81
N TYR A 512 33.05 -5.95 -3.53
CA TYR A 512 34.42 -6.31 -3.83
C TYR A 512 35.16 -5.24 -4.65
N ASP A 513 34.52 -4.66 -5.66
CA ASP A 513 35.08 -3.51 -6.41
C ASP A 513 35.37 -2.32 -5.48
N LEU A 514 34.44 -2.00 -4.58
CA LEU A 514 34.59 -0.88 -3.62
C LEU A 514 35.70 -1.12 -2.58
N LEU A 515 36.06 -2.39 -2.34
CA LEU A 515 37.22 -2.80 -1.54
C LEU A 515 38.53 -2.87 -2.34
N GLY A 516 38.50 -2.58 -3.65
CA GLY A 516 39.66 -2.69 -4.54
C GLY A 516 40.02 -4.12 -4.95
N LEU A 517 39.14 -5.09 -4.70
CA LEU A 517 39.36 -6.52 -4.96
C LEU A 517 38.75 -6.91 -6.30
N ARG A 518 39.30 -6.38 -7.40
CA ARG A 518 38.72 -6.48 -8.74
C ARG A 518 38.58 -7.92 -9.24
N ASP A 519 39.58 -8.77 -9.01
CA ASP A 519 39.54 -10.15 -9.50
C ASP A 519 38.38 -10.94 -8.89
N LYS A 520 38.18 -10.80 -7.57
CA LYS A 520 37.02 -11.38 -6.88
C LYS A 520 35.70 -10.79 -7.39
N ALA A 521 35.63 -9.48 -7.61
CA ALA A 521 34.43 -8.85 -8.17
C ALA A 521 34.06 -9.46 -9.53
N LEU A 522 35.05 -9.67 -10.40
CA LEU A 522 34.87 -10.28 -11.72
C LEU A 522 34.38 -11.74 -11.65
N GLU A 523 34.82 -12.53 -10.66
CA GLU A 523 34.28 -13.88 -10.43
C GLU A 523 32.77 -13.84 -10.17
N TYR A 524 32.33 -12.95 -9.27
CA TYR A 524 30.92 -12.78 -8.93
C TYR A 524 30.11 -12.28 -10.12
N TYR A 525 30.64 -11.33 -10.89
CA TYR A 525 29.95 -10.82 -12.07
C TYR A 525 29.87 -11.86 -13.19
N LYS A 526 30.92 -12.64 -13.44
CA LYS A 526 30.90 -13.72 -14.44
C LYS A 526 29.88 -14.78 -14.07
N PHE A 527 29.79 -15.14 -12.78
CA PHE A 527 28.74 -16.04 -12.30
C PHE A 527 27.34 -15.44 -12.54
N ALA A 528 27.12 -14.17 -12.16
CA ALA A 528 25.85 -13.50 -12.38
C ALA A 528 25.47 -13.39 -13.86
N LEU A 529 26.46 -13.17 -14.74
CA LEU A 529 26.27 -13.10 -16.19
C LEU A 529 25.86 -14.46 -16.77
N ALA A 530 26.44 -15.56 -16.26
CA ALA A 530 26.14 -16.91 -16.73
C ALA A 530 24.70 -17.37 -16.43
N LEU A 531 24.01 -16.69 -15.50
CA LEU A 531 22.59 -16.95 -15.20
C LEU A 531 21.63 -16.36 -16.25
N ASP A 532 22.14 -15.49 -17.13
CA ASP A 532 21.45 -14.88 -18.28
C ASP A 532 20.07 -14.27 -17.95
N ASP A 533 19.95 -13.65 -16.78
CA ASP A 533 18.71 -12.98 -16.40
C ASP A 533 18.58 -11.65 -17.16
N PRO A 534 17.50 -11.41 -17.93
CA PRO A 534 17.40 -10.25 -18.84
C PRO A 534 17.35 -8.90 -18.09
N GLU A 535 16.94 -8.90 -16.82
CA GLU A 535 16.77 -7.68 -16.04
C GLU A 535 18.07 -7.27 -15.32
N ILE A 536 18.87 -8.27 -14.92
CA ILE A 536 20.13 -8.07 -14.20
C ILE A 536 21.33 -8.00 -15.14
N THR A 537 21.32 -8.75 -16.25
CA THR A 537 22.43 -8.88 -17.21
C THR A 537 22.99 -7.53 -17.71
N PRO A 538 22.18 -6.52 -18.07
CA PRO A 538 22.70 -5.22 -18.49
C PRO A 538 23.56 -4.54 -17.41
N SER A 539 23.15 -4.65 -16.14
CA SER A 539 23.92 -4.11 -15.02
C SER A 539 25.20 -4.89 -14.75
N VAL A 540 25.16 -6.21 -14.92
CA VAL A 540 26.33 -7.08 -14.75
C VAL A 540 27.39 -6.81 -15.82
N ARG A 541 26.99 -6.69 -17.10
CA ARG A 541 27.91 -6.34 -18.20
C ARG A 541 28.63 -5.03 -17.93
N ARG A 542 27.89 -3.99 -17.53
CA ARG A 542 28.48 -2.70 -17.13
C ARG A 542 29.50 -2.86 -15.98
N ALA A 543 29.23 -3.73 -15.01
CA ALA A 543 30.14 -3.97 -13.88
C ALA A 543 31.40 -4.79 -14.28
N ILE A 544 31.32 -5.63 -15.31
CA ILE A 544 32.48 -6.32 -15.91
C ILE A 544 33.34 -5.34 -16.70
N ASP A 545 32.73 -4.42 -17.44
CA ASP A 545 33.45 -3.45 -18.27
C ASP A 545 34.18 -2.40 -17.44
N ARG A 546 33.60 -1.98 -16.31
CA ARG A 546 34.19 -0.98 -15.42
C ARG A 546 33.96 -1.31 -13.93
N PRO A 547 34.95 -1.08 -13.05
CA PRO A 547 34.75 -1.22 -11.62
C PRO A 547 33.63 -0.33 -11.09
N TYR A 548 32.83 -0.88 -10.18
CA TYR A 548 31.81 -0.12 -9.47
C TYR A 548 32.45 0.92 -8.53
N ARG A 549 31.97 2.16 -8.57
CA ARG A 549 32.54 3.29 -7.83
C ARG A 549 31.57 3.81 -6.78
N LYS A 550 32.11 4.37 -5.70
CA LYS A 550 31.32 4.95 -4.59
C LYS A 550 30.23 5.92 -5.07
N LYS A 551 30.52 6.75 -6.08
CA LYS A 551 29.54 7.70 -6.65
C LYS A 551 28.30 7.04 -7.28
N GLU A 552 28.38 5.77 -7.68
CA GLU A 552 27.25 5.04 -8.26
C GLU A 552 26.21 4.67 -7.20
N LEU A 553 26.59 4.61 -5.91
CA LEU A 553 25.66 4.42 -4.78
C LEU A 553 24.68 5.58 -4.58
N ASN A 554 24.97 6.76 -5.14
CA ASN A 554 24.06 7.90 -5.14
C ASN A 554 22.80 7.64 -5.98
N ASN A 555 22.82 6.63 -6.85
CA ASN A 555 21.69 6.25 -7.71
C ASN A 555 20.92 5.03 -7.18
N VAL A 556 21.27 4.54 -5.99
CA VAL A 556 20.69 3.34 -5.38
C VAL A 556 19.75 3.76 -4.27
N GLU A 557 18.49 3.37 -4.37
CA GLU A 557 17.52 3.51 -3.29
C GLU A 557 17.23 2.16 -2.66
N VAL A 558 17.25 2.08 -1.33
CA VAL A 558 16.91 0.84 -0.61
C VAL A 558 15.39 0.73 -0.50
N GLU A 559 14.84 -0.41 -0.89
CA GLU A 559 13.40 -0.65 -0.91
C GLU A 559 13.06 -1.81 0.04
N PHE A 560 12.41 -1.48 1.16
CA PHE A 560 12.10 -2.43 2.24
C PHE A 560 10.92 -3.35 1.89
N VAL A 561 9.95 -2.93 1.07
CA VAL A 561 8.82 -3.81 0.72
C VAL A 561 9.29 -5.03 -0.08
N THR A 562 10.14 -4.78 -1.07
CA THR A 562 10.68 -5.85 -1.94
C THR A 562 11.96 -6.48 -1.38
N GLY A 563 12.52 -5.92 -0.30
CA GLY A 563 13.74 -6.42 0.33
C GLY A 563 14.99 -6.25 -0.53
N GLY A 564 15.07 -5.16 -1.31
CA GLY A 564 16.10 -4.98 -2.33
C GLY A 564 16.48 -3.52 -2.53
N ALA A 565 16.81 -3.17 -3.77
CA ALA A 565 17.11 -1.78 -4.12
C ALA A 565 16.64 -1.43 -5.54
N ILE A 566 16.31 -0.16 -5.74
CA ILE A 566 15.90 0.41 -7.01
C ILE A 566 17.05 1.32 -7.50
N ALA A 567 17.56 1.06 -8.70
CA ALA A 567 18.56 1.94 -9.31
C ALA A 567 17.93 2.87 -10.36
N LYS A 568 18.34 4.15 -10.37
CA LYS A 568 17.80 5.19 -11.27
C LYS A 568 18.08 4.94 -12.76
N TYR A 569 19.05 4.08 -13.09
CA TYR A 569 19.46 3.80 -14.46
C TYR A 569 19.64 2.27 -14.65
N HIS A 570 18.55 1.58 -14.96
CA HIS A 570 18.61 0.21 -15.46
C HIS A 570 18.81 0.20 -16.97
#